data_AF-A0A2D4K836-F1
#
_entry.id   AF-A0A2D4K836-F1
#
_cell.length_a   1.000
_cell.length_b   1.000
_cell.length_c   1.000
_cell.angle_alpha   90.00
_cell.angle_beta   90.00
_cell.angle_gamma   90.00
#
_symmetry.space_group_name_H-M   'P 1'
#
loop_
_entity.id
_entity.type
_entity.pdbx_description
1 polymer ?
#
loop_
_entity_poly.entity_id
_entity_poly.type
_entity_poly.pdbx_seq_one_letter_code
_entity_poly.pdbx_strand_id
1 'polypeptide(L)'
;HGPFYAACQAVFYIVIFRHKQILDGNLKKGLAYLQSLNFERIVLCQLNPLKVCLPTIVSLFAALTRKYQVAFCDTIIERNWRQTVPVVRSSCGGESVETATNPLDSFFPFDPYILKRSKNTVNPLYQFWEEQSAEDLQEKAEPANEGKGEEEDDFLRGETPQNDGMISVTPSSFNALVQNSETSLGSPPVELQLQL
;
A
#
# COMPACT_ATOMS: atom_id res chain seq x y z
N HIS A 1 -21.01 -8.50 -3.75
CA HIS A 1 -21.34 -7.20 -4.39
C HIS A 1 -20.80 -7.07 -5.82
N GLY A 2 -20.81 -8.15 -6.62
CA GLY A 2 -20.24 -8.14 -7.99
C GLY A 2 -20.77 -7.02 -8.90
N PRO A 3 -22.10 -6.82 -9.03
CA PRO A 3 -22.66 -5.76 -9.87
C PRO A 3 -22.23 -4.35 -9.46
N PHE A 4 -22.05 -4.09 -8.17
CA PHE A 4 -21.53 -2.82 -7.68
C PHE A 4 -20.09 -2.58 -8.16
N TYR A 5 -19.22 -3.58 -7.99
CA TYR A 5 -17.83 -3.47 -8.43
C TYR A 5 -17.71 -3.35 -9.96
N ALA A 6 -18.53 -4.09 -10.71
CA ALA A 6 -18.60 -3.97 -12.16
C ALA A 6 -19.07 -2.56 -12.60
N ALA A 7 -20.07 -2.00 -11.92
CA ALA A 7 -20.54 -0.65 -12.18
C ALA A 7 -19.48 0.41 -11.84
N CYS A 8 -18.80 0.29 -10.70
CA CYS A 8 -17.69 1.18 -10.35
C CYS A 8 -16.56 1.11 -11.38
N GLN A 9 -16.13 -0.10 -11.77
CA GLN A 9 -15.10 -0.28 -12.78
C GLN A 9 -15.50 0.31 -14.12
N ALA A 10 -16.75 0.12 -14.55
CA ALA A 10 -17.28 0.72 -15.79
C ALA A 10 -17.26 2.25 -15.72
N VAL A 11 -17.68 2.85 -14.61
CA VAL A 11 -17.65 4.30 -14.43
C VAL A 11 -16.21 4.82 -14.43
N PHE A 12 -15.29 4.18 -13.71
CA PHE A 12 -13.87 4.57 -13.70
C PHE A 12 -13.28 4.48 -15.11
N TYR A 13 -13.53 3.39 -15.83
CA TYR A 13 -13.10 3.20 -17.21
C TYR A 13 -13.64 4.28 -18.14
N ILE A 14 -14.93 4.62 -18.07
CA ILE A 14 -15.53 5.68 -18.88
C ILE A 14 -14.86 7.03 -18.59
N VAL A 15 -14.65 7.38 -17.32
CA VAL A 15 -14.00 8.65 -16.96
C VAL A 15 -12.57 8.70 -17.50
N ILE A 16 -11.79 7.62 -17.35
CA ILE A 16 -10.45 7.52 -17.93
C ILE A 16 -10.49 7.75 -19.44
N PHE A 17 -11.37 7.06 -20.16
CA PHE A 17 -11.40 7.11 -21.62
C PHE A 17 -12.04 8.37 -22.22
N ARG A 18 -12.92 9.03 -21.47
CA ARG A 18 -13.77 10.12 -21.97
C ARG A 18 -13.47 11.47 -21.32
N HIS A 19 -12.53 11.57 -20.38
CA HIS A 19 -12.28 12.83 -19.65
C HIS A 19 -12.00 14.01 -20.57
N LYS A 20 -11.20 13.84 -21.63
CA LYS A 20 -10.90 14.93 -22.58
C LYS A 20 -12.18 15.49 -23.19
N GLN A 21 -13.11 14.61 -23.57
CA GLN A 21 -14.39 14.99 -24.18
C GLN A 21 -15.38 15.59 -23.16
N ILE A 22 -15.32 15.14 -21.89
CA ILE A 22 -16.10 15.72 -20.79
C ILE A 22 -15.64 17.16 -20.50
N LEU A 23 -14.34 17.41 -20.64
CA LEU A 23 -13.70 18.69 -20.33
C LEU A 23 -13.60 19.61 -21.56
N ASP A 24 -13.90 19.10 -22.75
CA ASP A 24 -13.80 19.84 -24.01
C ASP A 24 -14.80 21.01 -24.07
N GLY A 25 -14.41 22.10 -24.72
CA GLY A 25 -15.19 23.32 -24.88
C GLY A 25 -15.35 24.21 -23.63
N ASN A 26 -15.73 23.65 -22.47
CA ASN A 26 -15.89 24.42 -21.22
C ASN A 26 -15.39 23.65 -19.99
N LEU A 27 -14.10 23.84 -19.69
CA LEU A 27 -13.41 23.19 -18.59
C LEU A 27 -14.14 23.34 -17.23
N LYS A 28 -14.67 24.53 -16.92
CA LYS A 28 -15.35 24.78 -15.64
C LYS A 28 -16.61 23.94 -15.48
N LYS A 29 -17.43 23.83 -16.54
CA LYS A 29 -18.64 23.01 -16.53
C LYS A 29 -18.30 21.51 -16.47
N GLY A 30 -17.29 21.07 -17.22
CA GLY A 30 -16.81 19.69 -17.20
C GLY A 30 -16.29 19.27 -15.82
N LEU A 31 -15.48 20.12 -15.18
CA LEU A 31 -15.00 19.89 -13.81
C LEU A 31 -16.14 19.87 -12.79
N ALA A 32 -17.08 20.81 -12.88
CA ALA A 32 -18.26 20.83 -12.02
C ALA A 32 -19.11 19.54 -12.17
N TYR A 33 -19.21 19.01 -13.39
CA TYR A 33 -19.84 17.73 -13.64
C TYR A 33 -19.07 16.56 -13.00
N LEU A 34 -17.74 16.50 -13.15
CA LEU A 34 -16.94 15.45 -12.50
C LEU A 34 -17.03 15.50 -10.96
N GLN A 35 -17.08 16.70 -10.38
CA GLN A 35 -17.25 16.90 -8.94
C GLN A 35 -18.65 16.49 -8.45
N SER A 36 -19.69 16.72 -9.25
CA SER A 36 -21.07 16.34 -8.89
C SER A 36 -21.31 14.82 -8.90
N LEU A 37 -20.40 14.03 -9.50
CA LEU A 37 -20.42 12.57 -9.40
C LEU A 37 -19.99 12.05 -8.02
N ASN A 38 -19.41 12.91 -7.16
CA ASN A 38 -19.01 12.59 -5.78
C ASN A 38 -18.14 11.32 -5.66
N PHE A 39 -17.10 11.21 -6.49
CA PHE A 39 -16.19 10.05 -6.46
C PHE A 39 -15.58 9.76 -5.09
N GLU A 40 -15.31 10.79 -4.29
CA GLU A 40 -14.83 10.66 -2.92
C GLU A 40 -15.73 9.74 -2.06
N ARG A 41 -17.05 9.91 -2.15
CA ARG A 41 -18.01 9.05 -1.42
C ARG A 41 -17.95 7.60 -1.91
N ILE A 42 -17.77 7.39 -3.22
CA ILE A 42 -17.71 6.06 -3.83
C ILE A 42 -16.43 5.34 -3.41
N VAL A 43 -15.28 6.00 -3.45
CA VAL A 43 -14.00 5.36 -3.12
C VAL A 43 -13.80 5.14 -1.62
N LEU A 44 -14.39 5.97 -0.76
CA LEU A 44 -14.34 5.84 0.70
C LEU A 44 -15.41 4.91 1.28
N CYS A 45 -16.35 4.43 0.47
CA CYS A 45 -17.42 3.57 0.98
C CYS A 45 -16.88 2.26 1.57
N GLN A 46 -17.64 1.65 2.48
CA GLN A 46 -17.27 0.40 3.15
C GLN A 46 -16.98 -0.77 2.19
N LEU A 47 -17.58 -0.75 0.99
CA LEU A 47 -17.36 -1.77 -0.04
C LEU A 47 -16.00 -1.65 -0.73
N ASN A 48 -15.34 -0.48 -0.63
CA ASN A 48 -13.98 -0.22 -1.10
C ASN A 48 -13.70 -0.74 -2.53
N PRO A 49 -14.31 -0.12 -3.56
CA PRO A 49 -14.18 -0.60 -4.94
C PRO A 49 -12.73 -0.54 -5.44
N LEU A 50 -11.88 0.35 -4.90
CA LEU A 50 -10.46 0.45 -5.26
C LEU A 50 -9.64 -0.79 -4.88
N LYS A 51 -10.13 -1.63 -3.95
CA LYS A 51 -9.48 -2.90 -3.60
C LYS A 51 -9.81 -4.03 -4.58
N VAL A 52 -10.95 -3.96 -5.26
CA VAL A 52 -11.50 -5.05 -6.08
C VAL A 52 -11.35 -4.79 -7.58
N CYS A 53 -11.52 -3.54 -8.02
CA CYS A 53 -11.36 -3.18 -9.43
C CYS A 53 -9.95 -3.49 -9.95
N LEU A 54 -9.83 -3.69 -11.26
CA LEU A 54 -8.56 -4.00 -11.91
C LEU A 54 -7.48 -2.96 -11.54
N PRO A 55 -6.28 -3.40 -11.10
CA PRO A 55 -5.22 -2.49 -10.62
C PRO A 55 -4.86 -1.39 -11.62
N THR A 56 -4.81 -1.73 -12.92
CA THR A 56 -4.53 -0.76 -13.99
C THR A 56 -5.61 0.33 -14.07
N ILE A 57 -6.89 -0.04 -13.95
CA ILE A 57 -8.00 0.93 -13.95
C ILE A 57 -7.95 1.81 -12.71
N VAL A 58 -7.67 1.22 -11.54
CA VAL A 58 -7.54 1.96 -10.27
C VAL A 58 -6.39 2.98 -10.34
N SER A 59 -5.23 2.57 -10.86
CA SER A 59 -4.05 3.43 -10.99
C SER A 59 -4.31 4.61 -11.94
N LEU A 60 -4.85 4.35 -13.13
CA LEU A 60 -5.19 5.40 -14.11
C LEU A 60 -6.28 6.34 -13.58
N PHE A 61 -7.30 5.80 -12.92
CA PHE A 61 -8.36 6.59 -12.32
C PHE A 61 -7.81 7.53 -11.24
N ALA A 62 -6.97 7.02 -10.33
CA ALA A 62 -6.36 7.81 -9.26
C ALA A 62 -5.49 8.95 -9.80
N ALA A 63 -4.67 8.66 -10.81
CA ALA A 63 -3.87 9.66 -11.49
C ALA A 63 -4.72 10.78 -12.10
N LEU A 64 -5.82 10.40 -12.77
CA LEU A 64 -6.75 11.31 -13.41
C LEU A 64 -7.51 12.17 -12.41
N THR A 65 -8.09 11.58 -11.37
CA THR A 65 -8.84 12.35 -10.39
C THR A 65 -7.95 13.27 -9.58
N ARG A 66 -6.67 12.90 -9.36
CA ARG A 66 -5.65 13.78 -8.78
C ARG A 66 -5.31 14.94 -9.72
N LYS A 67 -5.07 14.68 -11.02
CA LYS A 67 -4.80 15.71 -12.02
C LYS A 67 -5.89 16.79 -12.06
N TYR A 68 -7.15 16.37 -12.01
CA TYR A 68 -8.30 17.28 -12.05
C TYR A 68 -8.80 17.74 -10.66
N GLN A 69 -8.13 17.35 -9.57
CA GLN A 69 -8.50 17.71 -8.20
C GLN A 69 -9.95 17.34 -7.85
N VAL A 70 -10.41 16.19 -8.34
CA VAL A 70 -11.78 15.68 -8.15
C VAL A 70 -11.86 14.69 -6.98
N ALA A 71 -10.83 13.85 -6.81
CA ALA A 71 -10.72 12.90 -5.70
C ALA A 71 -9.27 12.45 -5.52
N PHE A 72 -8.85 12.27 -4.27
CA PHE A 72 -7.52 11.79 -3.92
C PHE A 72 -7.60 10.35 -3.42
N CYS A 73 -7.15 9.41 -4.25
CA CYS A 73 -7.28 7.98 -3.97
C CYS A 73 -6.01 7.36 -3.36
N ASP A 74 -4.87 8.06 -3.41
CA ASP A 74 -3.54 7.52 -3.12
C ASP A 74 -3.43 6.87 -1.74
N THR A 75 -3.95 7.53 -0.70
CA THR A 75 -3.93 7.00 0.68
C THR A 75 -4.75 5.73 0.84
N ILE A 76 -5.89 5.63 0.13
CA ILE A 76 -6.79 4.48 0.16
C ILE A 76 -6.13 3.30 -0.57
N ILE A 77 -5.54 3.57 -1.74
CA ILE A 77 -4.84 2.57 -2.56
C ILE A 77 -3.64 2.00 -1.79
N GLU A 78 -2.81 2.87 -1.20
CA GLU A 78 -1.66 2.48 -0.39
C GLU A 78 -2.09 1.62 0.82
N ARG A 79 -3.17 2.03 1.51
CA ARG A 79 -3.75 1.23 2.61
C ARG A 79 -4.22 -0.15 2.12
N ASN A 80 -4.89 -0.21 0.98
CA ASN A 80 -5.39 -1.46 0.40
C ASN A 80 -4.24 -2.42 0.08
N TRP A 81 -3.17 -1.90 -0.53
CA TRP A 81 -1.97 -2.66 -0.87
C TRP A 81 -1.33 -3.30 0.37
N ARG A 82 -1.13 -2.52 1.43
CA ARG A 82 -0.55 -3.00 2.71
C ARG A 82 -1.37 -4.11 3.37
N GLN A 83 -2.69 -4.09 3.19
CA GLN A 83 -3.59 -5.13 3.72
C GLN A 83 -3.58 -6.42 2.91
N THR A 84 -3.15 -6.37 1.65
CA THR A 84 -3.08 -7.53 0.74
C THR A 84 -1.73 -8.21 0.71
N VAL A 85 -0.65 -7.58 1.21
CA VAL A 85 0.66 -8.25 1.32
C VAL A 85 0.56 -9.35 2.40
N PRO A 86 0.72 -10.64 2.05
CA PRO A 86 0.72 -11.70 3.04
C PRO A 86 1.93 -11.49 3.94
N VAL A 87 1.70 -11.26 5.23
CA VAL A 87 2.77 -11.37 6.23
C VAL A 87 3.17 -12.84 6.24
N VAL A 88 4.36 -13.16 5.73
CA VAL A 88 4.94 -14.49 5.86
C VAL A 88 5.15 -14.76 7.36
N ARG A 89 4.15 -15.35 8.00
CA ARG A 89 4.35 -16.03 9.28
C ARG A 89 4.83 -17.43 8.91
N SER A 90 6.11 -17.69 9.15
CA SER A 90 6.62 -19.06 9.16
C SER A 90 5.86 -19.83 10.22
N SER A 91 4.81 -20.52 9.81
CA SER A 91 4.02 -21.40 10.64
C SER A 91 3.77 -22.64 9.81
N CYS A 92 4.32 -23.75 10.27
CA CYS A 92 4.18 -25.07 9.72
C CYS A 92 2.69 -25.43 9.57
N GLY A 93 2.19 -25.42 8.34
CA GLY A 93 0.84 -25.85 8.00
C GLY A 93 0.43 -25.26 6.67
N GLY A 94 0.23 -26.12 5.67
CA GLY A 94 -0.17 -25.72 4.33
C GLY A 94 -1.53 -25.03 4.35
N GLU A 95 -1.52 -23.71 4.46
CA GLU A 95 -2.70 -22.88 4.26
C GLU A 95 -2.75 -22.51 2.78
N SER A 96 -3.85 -22.88 2.12
CA SER A 96 -4.06 -22.66 0.70
C SER A 96 -3.76 -21.21 0.37
N VAL A 97 -2.74 -20.98 -0.48
CA VAL A 97 -2.51 -19.68 -1.11
C VAL A 97 -3.79 -19.36 -1.87
N GLU A 98 -4.64 -18.48 -1.29
CA GLU A 98 -5.74 -17.88 -2.02
C GLU A 98 -5.11 -17.12 -3.18
N THR A 99 -5.03 -17.77 -4.33
CA THR A 99 -4.73 -17.12 -5.58
C THR A 99 -5.83 -16.08 -5.73
N ALA A 100 -5.49 -14.81 -5.50
CA ALA A 100 -6.39 -13.69 -5.59
C ALA A 100 -6.82 -13.52 -7.06
N THR A 101 -7.69 -14.40 -7.53
CA THR A 101 -8.38 -14.24 -8.80
C THR A 101 -9.26 -13.02 -8.65
N ASN A 102 -8.90 -11.92 -9.31
CA ASN A 102 -9.77 -10.76 -9.35
C ASN A 102 -11.15 -11.23 -9.83
N PRO A 103 -12.23 -11.05 -9.04
CA PRO A 103 -13.57 -11.49 -9.46
C PRO A 103 -14.08 -10.68 -10.67
N LEU A 104 -13.45 -9.56 -10.97
CA LEU A 104 -13.64 -8.80 -12.19
C LEU A 104 -12.65 -9.31 -13.24
N ASP A 105 -13.20 -9.94 -14.27
CA ASP A 105 -12.46 -10.40 -15.44
C ASP A 105 -11.75 -9.22 -16.13
N SER A 106 -10.54 -9.45 -16.66
CA SER A 106 -9.78 -8.49 -17.47
C SER A 106 -10.26 -8.45 -18.93
N PHE A 107 -11.45 -8.97 -19.20
CA PHE A 107 -12.03 -9.00 -20.53
C PHE A 107 -12.72 -7.68 -20.86
N PHE A 108 -12.11 -6.90 -21.77
CA PHE A 108 -12.73 -5.70 -22.33
C PHE A 108 -13.27 -6.00 -23.74
N PRO A 109 -14.58 -5.91 -23.97
CA PRO A 109 -15.20 -6.32 -25.24
C PRO A 109 -14.80 -5.44 -26.43
N PHE A 110 -14.23 -4.26 -26.18
CA PHE A 110 -13.77 -3.30 -27.17
C PHE A 110 -12.26 -3.05 -27.08
N ASP A 111 -11.48 -4.04 -26.65
CA ASP A 111 -10.04 -4.00 -26.84
C ASP A 111 -9.67 -3.99 -28.35
N PRO A 112 -8.45 -3.58 -28.71
CA PRO A 112 -8.05 -3.39 -30.09
C PRO A 112 -8.36 -4.60 -30.98
N TYR A 113 -9.08 -4.34 -32.07
CA TYR A 113 -9.55 -5.39 -32.96
C TYR A 113 -8.41 -5.98 -33.82
N ILE A 114 -8.12 -7.27 -33.60
CA ILE A 114 -6.93 -7.95 -34.16
C ILE A 114 -7.15 -8.64 -35.52
N LEU A 115 -8.40 -8.85 -35.95
CA LEU A 115 -8.70 -9.65 -37.14
C LEU A 115 -8.40 -8.90 -38.45
N LYS A 116 -7.28 -9.27 -39.08
CA LYS A 116 -6.69 -8.62 -40.28
C LYS A 116 -7.68 -8.27 -41.40
N ARG A 117 -8.62 -9.16 -41.74
CA ARG A 117 -9.56 -8.97 -42.86
C ARG A 117 -10.66 -7.95 -42.55
N SER A 118 -11.31 -8.12 -41.41
CA SER A 118 -12.42 -7.27 -40.95
C SER A 118 -11.97 -5.98 -40.27
N LYS A 119 -10.68 -5.84 -39.95
CA LYS A 119 -10.14 -4.68 -39.23
C LYS A 119 -10.39 -3.36 -39.97
N ASN A 120 -10.36 -3.38 -41.31
CA ASN A 120 -10.60 -2.19 -42.13
C ASN A 120 -12.04 -1.65 -41.99
N THR A 121 -13.01 -2.49 -41.63
CA THR A 121 -14.39 -2.08 -41.38
C THR A 121 -14.59 -1.53 -39.96
N VAL A 122 -13.88 -2.09 -38.97
CA VAL A 122 -14.03 -1.72 -37.55
C VAL A 122 -13.17 -0.51 -37.18
N ASN A 123 -11.94 -0.41 -37.70
CA ASN A 123 -10.98 0.66 -37.36
C ASN A 123 -11.54 2.08 -37.48
N PRO A 124 -12.31 2.46 -38.53
CA PRO A 124 -12.84 3.82 -38.65
C PRO A 124 -13.84 4.18 -37.53
N LEU A 125 -14.45 3.17 -36.91
CA LEU A 125 -15.40 3.31 -35.79
C LEU A 125 -14.71 3.15 -34.43
N TYR A 126 -13.49 2.63 -34.43
CA TYR A 126 -12.74 2.30 -33.21
C TYR A 126 -12.05 3.55 -32.67
N GLN A 127 -12.31 3.86 -31.40
CA GLN A 127 -11.58 4.91 -30.71
C GLN A 127 -10.31 4.34 -30.09
N PHE A 128 -9.17 4.66 -30.70
CA PHE A 128 -7.86 4.30 -30.15
C PHE A 128 -7.54 5.14 -28.92
N TRP A 129 -6.94 4.51 -27.91
CA TRP A 129 -6.35 5.21 -26.79
C TRP A 129 -5.04 5.85 -27.25
N GLU A 130 -4.95 7.18 -27.16
CA GLU A 130 -3.73 7.92 -27.51
C GLU A 130 -2.72 7.81 -26.36
N GLU A 131 -1.48 7.47 -26.68
CA GLU A 131 -0.37 7.35 -25.73
C GLU A 131 -0.22 8.63 -24.89
N GLN A 132 -0.38 9.81 -25.51
CA GLN A 132 -0.36 11.10 -24.82
C GLN A 132 -1.35 11.18 -23.64
N SER A 133 -2.46 10.45 -23.69
CA SER A 133 -3.44 10.36 -22.60
C SER A 133 -2.94 9.53 -21.40
N ALA A 134 -2.01 8.60 -21.62
CA ALA A 134 -1.30 7.89 -20.57
C ALA A 134 -0.18 8.77 -19.98
N GLU A 135 0.68 9.38 -20.81
CA GLU A 135 1.74 10.28 -20.33
C GLU A 135 1.18 11.46 -19.52
N ASP A 136 0.06 12.04 -19.98
CA ASP A 136 -0.67 13.13 -19.32
C ASP A 136 -1.10 12.77 -17.88
N LEU A 137 -1.25 11.49 -17.56
CA LEU A 137 -1.65 10.99 -16.26
C LEU A 137 -0.45 10.48 -15.43
N GLN A 138 0.70 10.24 -16.07
CA GLN A 138 1.87 9.62 -15.47
C GLN A 138 2.92 10.62 -15.00
N GLU A 139 2.59 11.92 -14.90
CA GLU A 139 3.51 12.94 -14.39
C GLU A 139 4.18 12.46 -13.09
N LYS A 140 5.50 12.35 -13.23
CA LYS A 140 6.45 11.57 -12.45
C LYS A 140 6.34 11.89 -10.95
N ALA A 141 5.89 10.93 -10.16
CA ALA A 141 6.22 10.92 -8.74
C ALA A 141 7.75 10.69 -8.66
N GLU A 142 8.51 11.77 -8.52
CA GLU A 142 9.92 11.69 -8.16
C GLU A 142 10.03 10.85 -6.88
N PRO A 143 10.87 9.79 -6.86
CA PRO A 143 11.12 9.07 -5.63
C PRO A 143 11.72 10.07 -4.64
N ALA A 144 11.11 10.18 -3.46
CA ALA A 144 11.70 10.87 -2.33
C ALA A 144 13.10 10.26 -2.09
N ASN A 145 14.12 11.01 -2.49
CA ASN A 145 15.50 10.70 -2.21
C ASN A 145 15.63 10.62 -0.68
N GLU A 146 15.86 9.42 -0.17
CA GLU A 146 16.08 9.18 1.25
C GLU A 146 17.22 10.09 1.71
N GLY A 147 16.87 11.02 2.61
CA GLY A 147 17.84 11.92 3.22
C GLY A 147 18.88 11.13 4.00
N LYS A 148 20.09 11.03 3.45
CA LYS A 148 21.29 10.87 4.28
C LYS A 148 21.60 12.21 4.94
N GLY A 149 20.94 12.48 6.06
CA GLY A 149 21.40 13.46 7.04
C GLY A 149 22.46 12.81 7.90
N GLU A 150 23.73 13.03 7.57
CA GLU A 150 24.84 12.85 8.52
C GLU A 150 24.90 14.13 9.36
N GLU A 151 24.18 14.15 10.48
CA GLU A 151 24.38 15.15 11.54
C GLU A 151 24.86 14.40 12.78
N GLU A 152 26.13 14.60 13.09
CA GLU A 152 26.82 14.09 14.29
C GLU A 152 26.15 14.64 15.55
N ASP A 153 25.50 13.76 16.32
CA ASP A 153 24.97 14.12 17.64
C ASP A 153 26.06 13.90 18.71
N ASP A 154 26.99 14.86 18.80
CA ASP A 154 28.12 14.92 19.73
C ASP A 154 27.67 15.39 21.14
N PHE A 155 26.59 14.82 21.66
CA PHE A 155 25.99 15.19 22.95
C PHE A 155 26.15 14.05 23.96
N LEU A 156 27.35 13.90 24.55
CA LEU A 156 27.58 13.39 25.91
C LEU A 156 29.10 13.41 26.23
N ARG A 157 29.62 14.60 26.53
CA ARG A 157 30.85 14.77 27.35
C ARG A 157 30.58 15.78 28.45
N GLY A 158 30.91 15.41 29.69
CA GLY A 158 30.74 16.24 30.90
C GLY A 158 30.15 15.41 32.04
N GLU A 159 30.94 14.53 32.66
CA GLU A 159 31.74 14.79 33.87
C GLU A 159 30.97 14.49 35.18
N THR A 160 31.43 13.44 35.86
CA THR A 160 31.06 13.06 37.23
C THR A 160 31.56 14.08 38.24
N PRO A 161 30.74 14.58 39.18
CA PRO A 161 31.26 15.26 40.36
C PRO A 161 31.54 14.23 41.47
N GLN A 162 32.80 14.14 41.88
CA GLN A 162 33.19 13.65 43.20
C GLN A 162 32.76 14.68 44.25
N ASN A 163 32.09 14.26 45.33
CA ASN A 163 32.19 14.98 46.59
C ASN A 163 32.07 14.04 47.79
N ASP A 164 32.98 14.26 48.74
CA ASP A 164 33.25 13.53 49.96
C ASP A 164 32.32 13.98 51.12
N GLY A 165 31.98 13.05 52.00
CA GLY A 165 31.82 13.31 53.45
C GLY A 165 30.50 13.86 54.03
N MET A 166 29.85 13.00 54.85
CA MET A 166 29.32 13.29 56.21
C MET A 166 27.79 13.19 56.50
N ILE A 167 27.39 12.01 57.00
CA ILE A 167 26.51 11.65 58.14
C ILE A 167 25.21 12.45 58.42
N SER A 168 24.05 11.75 58.37
CA SER A 168 23.09 11.74 59.49
C SER A 168 22.29 10.44 59.54
N VAL A 169 22.12 9.97 60.77
CA VAL A 169 21.60 8.67 61.22
C VAL A 169 20.09 8.71 61.41
N THR A 170 19.40 7.56 61.24
CA THR A 170 18.52 6.95 62.26
C THR A 170 18.05 5.54 61.83
N PRO A 171 17.70 4.64 62.79
CA PRO A 171 18.07 3.22 62.72
C PRO A 171 16.89 2.22 62.88
N SER A 172 17.25 0.92 62.87
CA SER A 172 16.55 -0.30 63.37
C SER A 172 16.20 -1.31 62.26
N SER A 173 16.50 -2.61 62.35
CA SER A 173 17.22 -3.41 63.35
C SER A 173 17.68 -4.74 62.70
N PHE A 174 18.88 -5.21 63.08
CA PHE A 174 19.28 -6.59 63.48
C PHE A 174 18.63 -7.81 62.75
N ASN A 175 19.28 -8.86 62.24
CA ASN A 175 20.58 -9.51 62.49
C ASN A 175 20.82 -10.57 61.38
N ALA A 176 22.05 -10.76 60.85
CA ALA A 176 22.96 -11.93 61.00
C ALA A 176 22.33 -13.33 60.71
N LEU A 177 22.90 -14.30 59.95
CA LEU A 177 24.27 -14.80 59.77
C LEU A 177 24.17 -15.82 58.58
N VAL A 178 24.98 -15.77 57.51
CA VAL A 178 26.21 -16.58 57.26
C VAL A 178 26.03 -17.96 56.60
N GLN A 179 26.60 -18.01 55.38
CA GLN A 179 27.52 -18.99 54.77
C GLN A 179 27.15 -20.47 54.52
N ASN A 180 27.32 -20.79 53.22
CA ASN A 180 28.02 -21.92 52.60
C ASN A 180 27.48 -23.36 52.73
N SER A 181 27.36 -24.03 51.57
CA SER A 181 28.16 -25.22 51.23
C SER A 181 27.97 -25.64 49.76
N GLU A 182 29.09 -26.07 49.17
CA GLU A 182 29.32 -26.50 47.79
C GLU A 182 28.80 -27.93 47.49
N THR A 183 28.58 -28.25 46.21
CA THR A 183 28.89 -29.54 45.50
C THR A 183 28.26 -29.46 44.09
N SER A 184 28.98 -29.50 42.95
CA SER A 184 29.82 -30.54 42.34
C SER A 184 29.11 -31.19 41.11
N LEU A 185 29.63 -30.91 39.90
CA LEU A 185 29.70 -31.73 38.65
C LEU A 185 28.36 -32.29 38.07
N GLY A 186 27.92 -32.11 36.81
CA GLY A 186 28.56 -31.83 35.52
C GLY A 186 28.48 -33.05 34.56
N SER A 187 27.59 -33.05 33.53
CA SER A 187 27.60 -33.79 32.21
C SER A 187 26.18 -34.24 31.73
N PRO A 188 25.93 -34.63 30.45
CA PRO A 188 26.30 -34.05 29.14
C PRO A 188 25.10 -34.11 28.10
N PRO A 189 25.26 -33.83 26.78
CA PRO A 189 24.16 -33.64 25.81
C PRO A 189 23.76 -34.91 25.03
N VAL A 190 22.58 -34.84 24.39
CA VAL A 190 21.93 -35.90 23.60
C VAL A 190 22.44 -35.91 22.15
N GLU A 191 22.91 -37.07 21.69
CA GLU A 191 23.33 -37.33 20.30
C GLU A 191 22.29 -38.22 19.59
N LEU A 192 21.91 -37.84 18.38
CA LEU A 192 20.96 -38.54 17.50
C LEU A 192 21.70 -39.61 16.67
N GLN A 193 21.33 -40.87 16.83
CA GLN A 193 21.76 -41.96 15.94
C GLN A 193 20.76 -42.15 14.79
N LEU A 194 21.24 -41.91 13.57
CA LEU A 194 20.74 -42.40 12.30
C LEU A 194 21.21 -43.85 12.11
N GLN A 195 20.32 -44.77 11.75
CA GLN A 195 20.73 -46.01 11.09
C GLN A 195 19.66 -46.51 10.11
N LEU A 196 20.20 -47.03 9.00
CA LEU A 196 19.60 -47.58 7.79
C LEU A 196 18.53 -48.65 8.03
#